data_AF-A0A9W9D0J4-F1
#
_entry.id   AF-A0A9W9D0J4-F1
#
_cell.length_a   1.000
_cell.length_b   1.000
_cell.length_c   1.000
_cell.angle_alpha   90.00
_cell.angle_beta   90.00
_cell.angle_gamma   90.00
#
_symmetry.space_group_name_H-M   'P 1'
#
loop_
_entity.id
_entity.type
_entity.pdbx_description
1 polymer ?
#
loop_
_entity_poly.entity_id
_entity_poly.type
_entity_poly.pdbx_seq_one_letter_code
_entity_poly.pdbx_strand_id
1 'polypeptide(L)'
;MRFLITIFIASTIFAPSLAAPSRVAQNDHLLAYDRRTSPKTPPKQNITPGDVPSVGNEGPFKLDDHLNSWLSDESTKKKVYYADSTDGGWEGWAQFEFEVYLRNEMSYSSNKRVREIQVYDGNSKAADFTIEPSQQENRKGMVVELKCENKNSLAGTKVATAFAEDIKKLQGKLKTPYAGSDKVAIVMAYSKEAKDKLDAMKNQNVISISIPTVTVGESQLPLKVYRWDPENDTKDDTELVTDDMSKLGFSDIKCKRDRQDYIVYSHKQNLNVRENKQNPFPYSEDK
;
A
#
# COMPACT_ATOMS: atom_id res chain seq x y z
N MET A 1 -0.12 -35.40 -64.09
CA MET A 1 -1.59 -35.32 -64.02
C MET A 1 -1.99 -35.37 -62.55
N ARG A 2 -2.58 -34.28 -62.03
CA ARG A 2 -3.01 -34.15 -60.62
C ARG A 2 -4.47 -34.56 -60.52
N PHE A 3 -4.80 -35.50 -59.63
CA PHE A 3 -6.18 -35.75 -59.23
C PHE A 3 -6.41 -35.10 -57.85
N LEU A 4 -7.35 -34.14 -57.82
CA LEU A 4 -7.89 -33.57 -56.59
C LEU A 4 -8.90 -34.57 -56.01
N ILE A 5 -8.75 -34.89 -54.73
CA ILE A 5 -9.77 -35.58 -53.93
C ILE A 5 -10.42 -34.53 -53.03
N THR A 6 -11.68 -34.22 -53.30
CA THR A 6 -12.52 -33.34 -52.48
C THR A 6 -13.27 -34.20 -51.47
N ILE A 7 -12.99 -34.03 -50.17
CA ILE A 7 -13.72 -34.69 -49.09
C ILE A 7 -14.79 -33.72 -48.59
N PHE A 8 -16.06 -34.09 -48.74
CA PHE A 8 -17.20 -33.44 -48.07
C PHE A 8 -17.36 -34.04 -46.67
N ILE A 9 -17.14 -33.24 -45.63
CA ILE A 9 -17.48 -33.61 -44.25
C ILE A 9 -18.86 -33.02 -43.96
N ALA A 10 -19.88 -33.88 -43.87
CA ALA A 10 -21.21 -33.52 -43.40
C ALA A 10 -21.18 -33.36 -41.88
N SER A 11 -21.37 -32.13 -41.40
CA SER A 11 -21.52 -31.84 -39.97
C SER A 11 -23.00 -32.00 -39.58
N THR A 12 -23.32 -33.09 -38.90
CA THR A 12 -24.60 -33.30 -38.23
C THR A 12 -24.65 -32.44 -36.96
N ILE A 13 -25.47 -31.39 -36.97
CA ILE A 13 -25.75 -30.56 -35.80
C ILE A 13 -26.74 -31.32 -34.91
N PHE A 14 -26.25 -31.90 -33.81
CA PHE A 14 -27.10 -32.34 -32.70
C PHE A 14 -27.39 -31.14 -31.80
N ALA A 15 -28.64 -30.68 -31.77
CA ALA A 15 -29.12 -29.72 -30.78
C ALA A 15 -29.37 -30.45 -29.45
N PRO A 16 -28.70 -30.07 -28.34
CA PRO A 16 -29.07 -30.57 -27.03
C PRO A 16 -30.38 -29.92 -26.57
N SER A 17 -31.34 -30.78 -26.27
CA SER A 17 -32.61 -30.47 -25.62
C SER A 17 -32.39 -29.73 -24.30
N LEU A 18 -32.97 -28.54 -24.17
CA LEU A 18 -33.10 -27.80 -22.92
C LEU A 18 -34.13 -28.49 -22.02
N ALA A 19 -33.67 -29.49 -21.26
CA ALA A 19 -34.40 -29.94 -20.07
C ALA A 19 -33.99 -29.04 -18.90
N ALA A 20 -34.93 -28.19 -18.47
CA ALA A 20 -34.75 -27.35 -17.27
C ALA A 20 -34.63 -28.26 -16.02
N PRO A 21 -33.59 -28.09 -15.19
CA PRO A 21 -33.55 -28.76 -13.90
C PRO A 21 -34.62 -28.17 -12.98
N SER A 22 -35.38 -29.09 -12.38
CA SER A 22 -36.39 -28.84 -11.37
C SER A 22 -35.82 -28.06 -10.20
N ARG A 23 -36.55 -27.04 -9.72
CA ARG A 23 -36.21 -26.24 -8.53
C ARG A 23 -36.05 -27.15 -7.32
N VAL A 24 -34.81 -27.43 -6.94
CA VAL A 24 -34.48 -27.88 -5.59
C VAL A 24 -34.69 -26.67 -4.69
N ALA A 25 -35.57 -26.83 -3.71
CA ALA A 25 -35.81 -25.87 -2.65
C ALA A 25 -34.49 -25.60 -1.90
N GLN A 26 -33.81 -24.52 -2.25
CA GLN A 26 -32.84 -23.91 -1.36
C GLN A 26 -33.64 -23.29 -0.22
N ASN A 27 -33.42 -23.81 0.99
CA ASN A 27 -33.82 -23.15 2.21
C ASN A 27 -33.04 -21.83 2.32
N ASP A 28 -33.60 -20.78 1.72
CA ASP A 28 -33.22 -19.40 1.97
C ASP A 28 -33.57 -19.08 3.43
N HIS A 29 -32.66 -19.45 4.35
CA HIS A 29 -32.48 -18.69 5.59
C HIS A 29 -31.75 -17.38 5.25
N LEU A 30 -32.36 -16.59 4.35
CA LEU A 30 -32.14 -15.16 4.31
C LEU A 30 -32.62 -14.67 5.67
N LEU A 31 -31.66 -14.24 6.48
CA LEU A 31 -31.93 -13.37 7.63
C LEU A 31 -32.67 -12.16 7.09
N ALA A 32 -34.00 -12.22 7.10
CA ALA A 32 -34.85 -11.08 6.94
C ALA A 32 -34.46 -10.13 8.08
N TYR A 33 -33.63 -9.15 7.74
CA TYR A 33 -33.30 -8.06 8.62
C TYR A 33 -34.63 -7.36 8.90
N ASP A 34 -35.19 -7.62 10.07
CA ASP A 34 -36.47 -7.05 10.48
C ASP A 34 -36.33 -5.53 10.57
N ARG A 35 -36.78 -4.84 9.51
CA ARG A 35 -36.83 -3.38 9.42
C ARG A 35 -37.79 -2.74 10.44
N ARG A 36 -38.45 -3.51 11.32
CA ARG A 36 -39.43 -2.97 12.30
C ARG A 36 -38.86 -2.69 13.68
N THR A 37 -37.57 -2.92 13.92
CA THR A 37 -36.89 -2.32 15.07
C THR A 37 -35.92 -1.26 14.56
N SER A 38 -36.39 -0.02 14.45
CA SER A 38 -35.49 1.12 14.37
C SER A 38 -34.47 0.98 15.50
N PRO A 39 -33.16 1.04 15.21
CA PRO A 39 -32.15 1.13 16.26
C PRO A 39 -32.56 2.29 17.17
N LYS A 40 -32.69 2.03 18.48
CA LYS A 40 -32.83 3.11 19.46
C LYS A 40 -31.66 4.05 19.19
N THR A 41 -31.97 5.27 18.79
CA THR A 41 -30.97 6.33 18.61
C THR A 41 -30.08 6.31 19.85
N PRO A 42 -28.76 6.09 19.71
CA PRO A 42 -27.88 6.19 20.87
C PRO A 42 -28.11 7.57 21.50
N PRO A 43 -28.11 7.67 22.84
CA PRO A 43 -28.32 8.94 23.51
C PRO A 43 -27.37 9.97 22.90
N LYS A 44 -27.93 11.10 22.44
CA LYS A 44 -27.13 12.23 21.97
C LYS A 44 -26.19 12.60 23.10
N GLN A 45 -24.92 12.24 22.97
CA GLN A 45 -23.88 12.80 23.81
C GLN A 45 -23.88 14.29 23.47
N ASN A 46 -24.23 15.11 24.44
CA ASN A 46 -24.07 16.56 24.35
C ASN A 46 -22.58 16.85 24.34
N ILE A 47 -21.98 16.82 23.16
CA ILE A 47 -20.60 17.28 22.96
C ILE A 47 -20.68 18.80 22.99
N THR A 48 -20.16 19.41 24.05
CA THR A 48 -20.02 20.85 24.17
C THR A 48 -19.12 21.34 23.04
N PRO A 49 -19.50 22.37 22.25
CA PRO A 49 -18.61 23.02 21.29
C PRO A 49 -17.44 23.67 22.05
N GLY A 50 -16.37 22.91 22.29
CA GLY A 50 -15.25 23.32 23.14
C GLY A 50 -14.36 22.16 23.55
N ASP A 51 -14.88 20.93 23.60
CA ASP A 51 -14.13 19.72 23.93
C ASP A 51 -13.65 18.98 22.67
N VAL A 52 -13.10 19.71 21.69
CA VAL A 52 -12.28 19.04 20.68
C VAL A 52 -10.97 18.70 21.39
N PRO A 53 -10.64 17.41 21.61
CA PRO A 53 -9.35 17.06 22.18
C PRO A 53 -8.30 17.72 21.31
N SER A 54 -7.50 18.60 21.92
CA SER A 54 -6.31 19.14 21.29
C SER A 54 -5.49 17.93 20.85
N VAL A 55 -5.51 17.64 19.55
CA VAL A 55 -4.76 16.54 18.95
C VAL A 55 -3.31 16.84 19.30
N GLY A 56 -2.78 16.10 20.27
CA GLY A 56 -1.49 16.34 20.86
C GLY A 56 -0.39 16.36 19.79
N ASN A 57 0.80 16.79 20.19
CA ASN A 57 2.03 16.73 19.40
C ASN A 57 2.47 15.28 19.08
N GLU A 58 1.58 14.46 18.52
CA GLU A 58 1.80 13.04 18.27
C GLU A 58 2.57 12.81 16.99
N GLY A 59 3.88 13.02 17.00
CA GLY A 59 4.85 12.39 16.07
C GLY A 59 4.51 12.29 14.57
N PRO A 60 5.22 11.44 13.81
CA PRO A 60 4.83 11.05 12.46
C PRO A 60 3.57 10.17 12.48
N PHE A 61 2.79 10.18 11.39
CA PHE A 61 1.59 9.35 11.26
C PHE A 61 1.97 7.86 11.31
N LYS A 62 1.45 7.14 12.31
CA LYS A 62 1.78 5.73 12.54
C LYS A 62 0.82 4.81 11.80
N LEU A 63 1.01 4.69 10.49
CA LEU A 63 0.16 3.86 9.62
C LEU A 63 0.01 2.41 10.13
N ASP A 64 1.09 1.81 10.63
CA ASP A 64 1.07 0.43 11.11
C ASP A 64 0.17 0.23 12.33
N ASP A 65 0.15 1.19 13.26
CA ASP A 65 -0.70 1.15 14.45
C ASP A 65 -2.18 1.23 14.04
N HIS A 66 -2.50 2.09 13.06
CA HIS A 66 -3.84 2.22 12.51
C HIS A 66 -4.30 0.97 11.75
N LEU A 67 -3.44 0.38 10.92
CA LEU A 67 -3.75 -0.88 10.22
C LEU A 67 -3.96 -2.02 11.21
N ASN A 68 -3.12 -2.11 12.24
CA ASN A 68 -3.23 -3.12 13.29
C ASN A 68 -4.55 -2.95 14.05
N SER A 69 -4.87 -1.74 14.51
CA SER A 69 -6.12 -1.46 15.22
C SER A 69 -7.35 -1.76 14.36
N TRP A 70 -7.33 -1.37 13.08
CA TRP A 70 -8.43 -1.66 12.16
C TRP A 70 -8.62 -3.16 11.95
N LEU A 71 -7.55 -3.90 11.65
CA LEU A 71 -7.60 -5.36 11.42
C LEU A 71 -7.80 -6.17 12.71
N SER A 72 -7.61 -5.57 13.88
CA SER A 72 -7.89 -6.17 15.18
C SER A 72 -9.38 -6.24 15.50
N ASP A 73 -10.19 -5.37 14.91
CA ASP A 73 -11.63 -5.33 15.14
C ASP A 73 -12.33 -6.58 14.61
N GLU A 74 -13.14 -7.24 15.46
CA GLU A 74 -13.81 -8.50 15.14
C GLU A 74 -14.83 -8.35 14.00
N SER A 75 -15.46 -7.18 13.86
CA SER A 75 -16.35 -6.90 12.73
C SER A 75 -15.53 -6.85 11.43
N THR A 76 -14.40 -6.16 11.46
CA THR A 76 -13.48 -6.06 10.32
C THR A 76 -12.94 -7.43 9.91
N LYS A 77 -12.47 -8.27 10.85
CA LYS A 77 -12.01 -9.64 10.54
C LYS A 77 -13.08 -10.48 9.83
N LYS A 78 -14.33 -10.39 10.28
CA LYS A 78 -15.46 -11.07 9.62
C LYS A 78 -15.67 -10.54 8.21
N LYS A 79 -15.63 -9.22 8.00
CA LYS A 79 -15.77 -8.64 6.66
C LYS A 79 -14.61 -9.03 5.74
N VAL A 80 -13.38 -9.11 6.24
CA VAL A 80 -12.20 -9.61 5.51
C VAL A 80 -12.44 -11.01 4.97
N TYR A 81 -12.95 -11.91 5.83
CA TYR A 81 -13.29 -13.27 5.43
C TYR A 81 -14.25 -13.31 4.23
N TYR A 82 -15.29 -12.48 4.25
CA TYR A 82 -16.28 -12.47 3.16
C TYR A 82 -15.76 -11.78 1.91
N ALA A 83 -15.09 -10.64 2.05
CA ALA A 83 -14.80 -9.79 0.92
C ALA A 83 -13.69 -10.37 0.01
N ASP A 84 -12.75 -11.17 0.53
CA ASP A 84 -11.83 -11.95 -0.34
C ASP A 84 -12.55 -13.04 -1.16
N SER A 85 -13.63 -13.63 -0.63
CA SER A 85 -14.37 -14.68 -1.34
C SER A 85 -15.23 -14.14 -2.48
N THR A 86 -15.32 -12.81 -2.64
CA THR A 86 -16.00 -12.16 -3.77
C THR A 86 -15.13 -12.15 -5.02
N ASP A 87 -15.75 -12.08 -6.20
CA ASP A 87 -15.01 -12.14 -7.47
C ASP A 87 -14.28 -10.82 -7.83
N GLY A 88 -14.46 -9.77 -7.03
CA GLY A 88 -13.82 -8.48 -7.21
C GLY A 88 -14.27 -7.47 -6.15
N GLY A 89 -13.61 -6.32 -6.11
CA GLY A 89 -13.98 -5.24 -5.19
C GLY A 89 -13.45 -5.38 -3.76
N TRP A 90 -12.72 -6.45 -3.45
CA TRP A 90 -11.99 -6.62 -2.18
C TRP A 90 -11.09 -5.43 -1.85
N GLU A 91 -10.27 -4.98 -2.80
CA GLU A 91 -9.42 -3.80 -2.64
C GLU A 91 -10.23 -2.53 -2.44
N GLY A 92 -11.26 -2.29 -3.26
CA GLY A 92 -12.15 -1.12 -3.11
C GLY A 92 -12.92 -1.10 -1.79
N TRP A 93 -13.32 -2.28 -1.29
CA TRP A 93 -13.94 -2.44 0.03
C TRP A 93 -12.93 -2.11 1.14
N ALA A 94 -11.72 -2.65 1.07
CA ALA A 94 -10.67 -2.39 2.05
C ALA A 94 -10.33 -0.91 2.08
N GLN A 95 -10.28 -0.28 0.90
CA GLN A 95 -10.10 1.16 0.76
C GLN A 95 -11.20 1.96 1.47
N PHE A 96 -12.46 1.61 1.22
CA PHE A 96 -13.60 2.29 1.82
C PHE A 96 -13.65 2.12 3.35
N GLU A 97 -13.49 0.90 3.86
CA GLU A 97 -13.56 0.63 5.30
C GLU A 97 -12.41 1.27 6.07
N PHE A 98 -11.19 1.23 5.51
CA PHE A 98 -10.06 1.88 6.15
C PHE A 98 -10.19 3.41 6.12
N GLU A 99 -10.76 3.99 5.05
CA GLU A 99 -11.13 5.42 5.03
C GLU A 99 -12.12 5.76 6.15
N VAL A 100 -13.18 4.96 6.33
CA VAL A 100 -14.17 5.18 7.41
C VAL A 100 -13.50 5.09 8.78
N TYR A 101 -12.64 4.10 8.99
CA TYR A 101 -11.84 3.97 10.21
C TYR A 101 -10.98 5.22 10.46
N LEU A 102 -10.18 5.65 9.48
CA LEU A 102 -9.32 6.84 9.61
C LEU A 102 -10.12 8.12 9.86
N ARG A 103 -11.31 8.27 9.26
CA ARG A 103 -12.17 9.43 9.50
C ARG A 103 -12.66 9.51 10.94
N ASN A 104 -13.01 8.36 11.52
CA ASN A 104 -13.46 8.28 12.91
C ASN A 104 -12.30 8.56 13.88
N GLU A 105 -11.14 7.95 13.65
CA GLU A 105 -9.98 8.10 14.53
C GLU A 105 -9.31 9.47 14.42
N MET A 106 -9.14 9.99 13.21
CA MET A 106 -8.41 11.24 12.97
C MET A 106 -9.32 12.48 12.97
N SER A 107 -10.62 12.32 13.21
CA SER A 107 -11.61 13.40 13.15
C SER A 107 -11.55 14.20 11.83
N TYR A 108 -11.30 13.52 10.71
CA TYR A 108 -11.25 14.19 9.41
C TYR A 108 -12.60 14.83 9.06
N SER A 109 -12.55 16.04 8.49
CA SER A 109 -13.74 16.67 7.93
C SER A 109 -14.42 15.75 6.91
N SER A 110 -15.73 15.55 7.07
CA SER A 110 -16.57 14.72 6.20
C SER A 110 -16.49 15.08 4.73
N ASN A 111 -16.12 16.33 4.41
CA ASN A 111 -16.19 16.87 3.05
C ASN A 111 -14.88 16.72 2.28
N LYS A 112 -13.81 16.25 2.93
CA LYS A 112 -12.49 16.13 2.30
C LYS A 112 -12.33 14.75 1.68
N ARG A 113 -12.10 14.67 0.37
CA ARG A 113 -11.82 13.40 -0.32
C ARG A 113 -10.38 12.96 0.01
N VAL A 114 -10.22 11.73 0.48
CA VAL A 114 -8.90 11.14 0.81
C VAL A 114 -8.53 9.96 -0.08
N ARG A 115 -9.45 9.48 -0.94
CA ARG A 115 -9.22 8.39 -1.88
C ARG A 115 -9.18 8.84 -3.33
N GLU A 116 -8.44 8.10 -4.14
CA GLU A 116 -8.37 8.27 -5.59
C GLU A 116 -7.98 9.71 -6.00
N ILE A 117 -7.00 10.27 -5.31
CA ILE A 117 -6.48 11.60 -5.59
C ILE A 117 -5.33 11.51 -6.58
N GLN A 118 -5.38 12.34 -7.63
CA GLN A 118 -4.31 12.41 -8.63
C GLN A 118 -3.10 13.17 -8.08
N VAL A 119 -2.21 12.44 -7.42
CA VAL A 119 -1.01 12.99 -6.76
C VAL A 119 0.25 12.94 -7.62
N TYR A 120 0.27 12.15 -8.70
CA TYR A 120 1.46 11.92 -9.52
C TYR A 120 1.60 12.98 -10.62
N ASP A 121 2.82 13.50 -10.81
CA ASP A 121 3.12 14.47 -11.87
C ASP A 121 3.23 13.75 -13.23
N GLY A 122 2.66 14.34 -14.29
CA GLY A 122 2.66 13.75 -15.64
C GLY A 122 1.85 12.46 -15.80
N ASN A 123 1.06 12.05 -14.81
CA ASN A 123 0.28 10.82 -14.83
C ASN A 123 -1.16 11.06 -14.34
N SER A 124 -2.14 10.51 -15.05
CA SER A 124 -3.56 10.60 -14.66
C SER A 124 -3.95 9.59 -13.58
N LYS A 125 -3.03 8.68 -13.19
CA LYS A 125 -3.25 7.73 -12.11
C LYS A 125 -3.44 8.46 -10.78
N ALA A 126 -4.33 7.89 -9.98
CA ALA A 126 -4.57 8.32 -8.62
C ALA A 126 -3.86 7.40 -7.62
N ALA A 127 -3.58 7.93 -6.44
CA ALA A 127 -3.23 7.12 -5.28
C ALA A 127 -4.48 6.59 -4.60
N ASP A 128 -4.38 5.41 -4.00
CA ASP A 128 -5.49 4.80 -3.26
C ASP A 128 -5.88 5.65 -2.05
N PHE A 129 -4.89 6.20 -1.32
CA PHE A 129 -5.13 7.17 -0.27
C PHE A 129 -4.13 8.34 -0.24
N THR A 130 -4.61 9.47 0.27
CA THR A 130 -3.79 10.60 0.70
C THR A 130 -4.17 10.97 2.13
N ILE A 131 -3.22 10.83 3.04
CA ILE A 131 -3.34 11.22 4.44
C ILE A 131 -2.65 12.58 4.55
N GLU A 132 -3.44 13.63 4.70
CA GLU A 132 -2.85 14.96 4.84
C GLU A 132 -2.31 15.16 6.25
N PRO A 133 -1.27 15.98 6.41
CA PRO A 133 -0.77 16.30 7.73
C PRO A 133 -1.89 16.94 8.56
N SER A 134 -1.89 16.69 9.88
CA SER A 134 -2.68 17.52 10.78
C SER A 134 -2.28 18.97 10.56
N GLN A 135 -3.18 19.94 10.76
CA GLN A 135 -2.90 21.37 10.52
C GLN A 135 -1.79 21.97 11.41
N GLN A 136 -1.08 21.14 12.18
CA GLN A 136 0.12 21.51 12.89
C GLN A 136 1.30 21.62 11.91
N GLU A 137 1.97 22.76 11.96
CA GLU A 137 3.07 23.12 11.07
C GLU A 137 4.17 22.03 11.06
N ASN A 138 4.71 21.77 9.86
CA ASN A 138 5.86 20.88 9.57
C ASN A 138 5.60 19.37 9.48
N ARG A 139 4.36 18.89 9.52
CA ARG A 139 4.10 17.46 9.21
C ARG A 139 4.01 17.25 7.69
N LYS A 140 4.69 16.21 7.21
CA LYS A 140 4.53 15.71 5.84
C LYS A 140 3.23 14.91 5.76
N GLY A 141 2.52 15.01 4.65
CA GLY A 141 1.42 14.08 4.35
C GLY A 141 1.95 12.69 4.02
N MET A 142 1.07 11.74 3.75
CA MET A 142 1.42 10.40 3.28
C MET A 142 0.56 10.03 2.08
N VAL A 143 1.21 9.56 1.03
CA VAL A 143 0.60 8.97 -0.16
C VAL A 143 0.68 7.45 -0.01
N VAL A 144 -0.45 6.78 -0.08
CA VAL A 144 -0.55 5.33 0.14
C VAL A 144 -1.12 4.64 -1.09
N GLU A 145 -0.45 3.57 -1.51
CA GLU A 145 -1.00 2.57 -2.42
C GLU A 145 -1.35 1.31 -1.64
N LEU A 146 -2.48 0.70 -1.97
CA LEU A 146 -2.98 -0.51 -1.34
C LEU A 146 -3.25 -1.55 -2.42
N LYS A 147 -2.60 -2.70 -2.28
CA LYS A 147 -2.88 -3.88 -3.08
C LYS A 147 -3.45 -4.97 -2.20
N CYS A 148 -4.48 -5.65 -2.68
CA CYS A 148 -5.01 -6.80 -1.96
C CYS A 148 -5.02 -8.05 -2.85
N GLU A 149 -4.50 -9.16 -2.32
CA GLU A 149 -4.63 -10.46 -2.95
C GLU A 149 -6.11 -10.85 -3.02
N ASN A 150 -6.52 -11.41 -4.15
CA ASN A 150 -7.85 -11.98 -4.31
C ASN A 150 -7.72 -13.37 -4.96
N LYS A 151 -8.74 -14.21 -4.79
CA LYS A 151 -8.78 -15.58 -5.32
C LYS A 151 -8.70 -15.69 -6.87
N ASN A 152 -8.88 -14.57 -7.59
CA ASN A 152 -9.06 -14.54 -9.04
C ASN A 152 -7.88 -13.84 -9.76
N SER A 153 -8.05 -12.56 -10.11
CA SER A 153 -7.17 -11.80 -11.00
C SER A 153 -5.78 -11.52 -10.40
N LEU A 154 -5.69 -11.42 -9.07
CA LEU A 154 -4.47 -11.10 -8.34
C LEU A 154 -4.04 -12.21 -7.38
N ALA A 155 -4.34 -13.48 -7.68
CA ALA A 155 -3.92 -14.60 -6.84
C ALA A 155 -2.41 -14.88 -6.91
N GLY A 156 -1.81 -15.29 -5.79
CA GLY A 156 -0.44 -15.82 -5.73
C GLY A 156 0.62 -14.79 -6.10
N THR A 157 1.54 -15.16 -6.99
CA THR A 157 2.64 -14.27 -7.41
C THR A 157 2.18 -13.02 -8.16
N LYS A 158 0.93 -12.98 -8.64
CA LYS A 158 0.36 -11.83 -9.34
C LYS A 158 0.19 -10.62 -8.42
N VAL A 159 -0.24 -10.81 -7.17
CA VAL A 159 -0.36 -9.70 -6.21
C VAL A 159 1.00 -9.05 -5.95
N ALA A 160 2.06 -9.85 -5.83
CA ALA A 160 3.41 -9.35 -5.60
C ALA A 160 3.95 -8.56 -6.81
N THR A 161 3.58 -8.97 -8.03
CA THR A 161 3.92 -8.24 -9.25
C THR A 161 3.19 -6.89 -9.31
N ALA A 162 1.88 -6.88 -9.03
CA ALA A 162 1.09 -5.65 -8.96
C ALA A 162 1.61 -4.70 -7.86
N PHE A 163 1.99 -5.25 -6.70
CA PHE A 163 2.61 -4.48 -5.62
C PHE A 163 3.93 -3.83 -6.04
N ALA A 164 4.78 -4.54 -6.78
CA ALA A 164 6.02 -3.98 -7.32
C ALA A 164 5.76 -2.85 -8.33
N GLU A 165 4.65 -2.89 -9.08
CA GLU A 165 4.24 -1.79 -9.96
C GLU A 165 3.79 -0.56 -9.16
N ASP A 166 3.10 -0.74 -8.04
CA ASP A 166 2.73 0.36 -7.14
C ASP A 166 3.96 1.00 -6.49
N ILE A 167 4.98 0.21 -6.12
CA ILE A 167 6.27 0.74 -5.65
C ILE A 167 6.92 1.62 -6.72
N LYS A 168 7.00 1.15 -7.97
CA LYS A 168 7.55 1.94 -9.09
C LYS A 168 6.75 3.21 -9.33
N LYS A 169 5.43 3.15 -9.20
CA LYS A 169 4.54 4.31 -9.30
C LYS A 169 4.85 5.34 -8.21
N LEU A 170 4.99 4.91 -6.96
CA LEU A 170 5.35 5.78 -5.83
C LEU A 170 6.74 6.40 -5.98
N GLN A 171 7.69 5.72 -6.61
CA GLN A 171 9.01 6.30 -6.93
C GLN A 171 8.93 7.48 -7.90
N GLY A 172 7.82 7.64 -8.63
CA GLY A 172 7.55 8.78 -9.48
C GLY A 172 7.49 10.12 -8.74
N LYS A 173 7.59 11.21 -9.51
CA LYS A 173 7.47 12.57 -8.99
C LYS A 173 6.01 12.85 -8.56
N LEU A 174 5.83 13.45 -7.39
CA LEU A 174 4.53 13.92 -6.92
C LEU A 174 4.28 15.36 -7.38
N LYS A 175 3.01 15.73 -7.58
CA LYS A 175 2.59 17.11 -7.82
C LYS A 175 2.93 17.99 -6.63
N THR A 176 3.14 19.28 -6.87
CA THR A 176 3.58 20.27 -5.87
C THR A 176 2.81 20.21 -4.54
N PRO A 177 1.47 20.07 -4.49
CA PRO A 177 0.75 20.00 -3.21
C PRO A 177 1.08 18.79 -2.33
N TYR A 178 1.62 17.72 -2.94
CA TYR A 178 2.01 16.48 -2.27
C TYR A 178 3.53 16.31 -2.26
N ALA A 179 4.28 17.33 -2.68
CA ALA A 179 5.73 17.29 -2.66
C ALA A 179 6.23 17.18 -1.22
N GLY A 180 7.10 16.20 -0.97
CA GLY A 180 7.64 15.93 0.35
C GLY A 180 6.76 15.04 1.23
N SER A 181 5.57 14.61 0.77
CA SER A 181 4.80 13.58 1.45
C SER A 181 5.57 12.26 1.52
N ASP A 182 5.37 11.51 2.61
CA ASP A 182 5.80 10.13 2.75
C ASP A 182 5.10 9.26 1.71
N LYS A 183 5.76 8.19 1.27
CA LYS A 183 5.29 7.32 0.19
C LYS A 183 5.28 5.89 0.66
N VAL A 184 4.11 5.28 0.75
CA VAL A 184 3.97 3.95 1.30
C VAL A 184 3.17 3.08 0.35
N ALA A 185 3.65 1.86 0.09
CA ALA A 185 2.81 0.83 -0.51
C ALA A 185 2.49 -0.24 0.53
N ILE A 186 1.24 -0.65 0.59
CA ILE A 186 0.75 -1.74 1.44
C ILE A 186 0.28 -2.87 0.53
N VAL A 187 0.59 -4.11 0.91
CA VAL A 187 -0.06 -5.28 0.31
C VAL A 187 -0.59 -6.24 1.36
N MET A 188 -1.83 -6.67 1.17
CA MET A 188 -2.49 -7.69 1.98
C MET A 188 -2.50 -9.01 1.22
N ALA A 189 -1.80 -10.03 1.73
CA ALA A 189 -1.63 -11.31 1.06
C ALA A 189 -1.77 -12.50 2.02
N TYR A 190 -2.32 -13.61 1.53
CA TYR A 190 -2.59 -14.81 2.31
C TYR A 190 -2.05 -16.10 1.68
N SER A 191 -1.89 -16.18 0.36
CA SER A 191 -1.34 -17.39 -0.28
C SER A 191 0.14 -17.57 0.03
N LYS A 192 0.61 -18.83 -0.02
CA LYS A 192 2.02 -19.14 0.23
C LYS A 192 2.90 -18.53 -0.85
N GLU A 193 2.48 -18.61 -2.11
CA GLU A 193 3.22 -18.10 -3.26
C GLU A 193 3.39 -16.58 -3.21
N ALA A 194 2.34 -15.85 -2.82
CA ALA A 194 2.42 -14.40 -2.60
C ALA A 194 3.40 -14.08 -1.46
N LYS A 195 3.28 -14.78 -0.33
CA LYS A 195 4.13 -14.57 0.84
C LYS A 195 5.60 -14.83 0.54
N ASP A 196 5.92 -15.95 -0.09
CA ASP A 196 7.30 -16.31 -0.46
C ASP A 196 7.90 -15.22 -1.37
N LYS A 197 7.11 -14.72 -2.34
CA LYS A 197 7.56 -13.67 -3.26
C LYS A 197 7.76 -12.32 -2.56
N LEU A 198 6.86 -11.93 -1.66
CA LEU A 198 6.93 -10.69 -0.90
C LEU A 198 8.06 -10.72 0.14
N ASP A 199 8.27 -11.86 0.81
CA ASP A 199 9.40 -12.05 1.72
C ASP A 199 10.74 -11.98 0.97
N ALA A 200 10.81 -12.40 -0.29
CA ALA A 200 11.99 -12.24 -1.13
C ALA A 200 12.25 -10.77 -1.56
N MET A 201 11.28 -9.86 -1.39
CA MET A 201 11.42 -8.42 -1.67
C MET A 201 11.94 -7.61 -0.48
N LYS A 202 12.28 -8.25 0.65
CA LYS A 202 12.80 -7.56 1.86
C LYS A 202 14.01 -6.67 1.61
N ASN A 203 14.85 -7.04 0.65
CA ASN A 203 16.00 -6.25 0.23
C ASN A 203 15.65 -4.94 -0.51
N GLN A 204 14.38 -4.67 -0.74
CA GLN A 204 13.83 -3.46 -1.36
C GLN A 204 13.00 -2.64 -0.36
N ASN A 205 13.29 -2.72 0.94
CA ASN A 205 12.57 -2.00 2.02
C ASN A 205 11.13 -2.46 2.22
N VAL A 206 10.83 -3.70 1.84
CA VAL A 206 9.55 -4.34 2.12
C VAL A 206 9.62 -5.04 3.48
N ILE A 207 8.83 -4.59 4.44
CA ILE A 207 8.74 -5.20 5.77
C ILE A 207 7.38 -5.85 5.98
N SER A 208 7.32 -6.89 6.81
CA SER A 208 6.05 -7.45 7.28
C SER A 208 5.56 -6.66 8.48
N ILE A 209 4.30 -6.23 8.45
CA ILE A 209 3.63 -5.66 9.62
C ILE A 209 3.09 -6.80 10.47
N SER A 210 3.31 -6.73 11.77
CA SER A 210 2.70 -7.65 12.72
C SER A 210 1.24 -7.26 12.92
N ILE A 211 0.32 -8.06 12.38
CA ILE A 211 -1.13 -7.91 12.57
C ILE A 211 -1.68 -9.13 13.31
N PRO A 212 -2.84 -9.02 13.97
CA PRO A 212 -3.54 -10.17 14.52
C PRO A 212 -3.84 -11.17 13.40
N THR A 213 -3.92 -12.46 13.77
CA THR A 213 -4.34 -13.49 12.82
C THR A 213 -5.74 -13.19 12.31
N VAL A 214 -5.82 -12.78 11.05
CA VAL A 214 -7.07 -12.67 10.29
C VAL A 214 -7.07 -13.80 9.29
N THR A 215 -8.07 -14.67 9.31
CA THR A 215 -8.18 -15.76 8.35
C THR A 215 -8.99 -15.31 7.14
N VAL A 216 -8.54 -15.65 5.94
CA VAL A 216 -9.15 -15.21 4.69
C VAL A 216 -9.93 -16.33 4.03
N GLY A 217 -11.21 -16.07 3.74
CA GLY A 217 -12.12 -16.97 3.05
C GLY A 217 -12.17 -18.39 3.62
N GLU A 218 -12.70 -19.32 2.82
CA GLU A 218 -12.76 -20.75 3.18
C GLU A 218 -11.37 -21.38 3.34
N SER A 219 -10.33 -20.77 2.75
CA SER A 219 -8.95 -21.25 2.85
C SER A 219 -8.39 -21.18 4.29
N GLN A 220 -9.00 -20.36 5.15
CA GLN A 220 -8.56 -20.07 6.52
C GLN A 220 -7.07 -19.70 6.63
N LEU A 221 -6.48 -19.19 5.55
CA LEU A 221 -5.08 -18.81 5.54
C LEU A 221 -4.89 -17.47 6.29
N PRO A 222 -3.82 -17.32 7.09
CA PRO A 222 -3.58 -16.09 7.81
C PRO A 222 -3.20 -14.98 6.84
N LEU A 223 -3.90 -13.86 6.91
CA LEU A 223 -3.54 -12.63 6.23
C LEU A 223 -2.22 -12.11 6.79
N LYS A 224 -1.32 -11.69 5.89
CA LYS A 224 -0.09 -10.99 6.23
C LYS A 224 -0.08 -9.67 5.48
N VAL A 225 0.32 -8.61 6.16
CA VAL A 225 0.41 -7.27 5.58
C VAL A 225 1.88 -6.94 5.41
N TYR A 226 2.24 -6.48 4.21
CA TYR A 226 3.58 -5.99 3.92
C TYR A 226 3.53 -4.50 3.61
N ARG A 227 4.59 -3.80 3.96
CA ARG A 227 4.76 -2.38 3.74
C ARG A 227 6.08 -2.12 3.04
N TRP A 228 6.04 -1.35 1.96
CA TRP A 228 7.20 -0.73 1.36
C TRP A 228 7.27 0.74 1.78
N ASP A 229 8.46 1.20 2.13
CA ASP A 229 8.74 2.58 2.52
C ASP A 229 10.16 2.94 2.07
N PRO A 230 10.36 4.02 1.29
CA PRO A 230 11.67 4.41 0.80
C PRO A 230 12.64 4.82 1.91
N GLU A 231 12.15 5.25 3.07
CA GLU A 231 13.00 5.67 4.20
C GLU A 231 13.48 4.47 5.05
N ASN A 232 12.87 3.28 4.89
CA ASN A 232 13.31 2.05 5.55
C ASN A 232 14.50 1.36 4.86
N ASP A 233 15.20 2.06 3.94
CA ASP A 233 16.51 1.64 3.43
C ASP A 233 17.56 1.73 4.53
N THR A 234 17.43 0.79 5.46
CA THR A 234 18.34 0.53 6.56
C THR A 234 19.44 -0.44 6.14
N LYS A 235 19.61 -0.68 4.82
CA LYS A 235 20.94 -1.05 4.36
C LYS A 235 21.84 0.09 4.80
N ASP A 236 22.57 -0.20 5.86
CA ASP A 236 23.70 0.56 6.31
C ASP A 236 24.65 0.57 5.10
N ASP A 237 24.47 1.53 4.17
CA ASP A 237 25.34 1.72 3.00
C ASP A 237 26.80 1.89 3.44
N THR A 238 27.04 2.09 4.74
CA THR A 238 28.34 1.98 5.36
C THR A 238 28.98 0.61 5.12
N GLU A 239 28.27 -0.52 5.09
CA GLU A 239 28.86 -1.82 4.75
C GLU A 239 29.31 -1.90 3.28
N LEU A 240 28.53 -1.38 2.33
CA LEU A 240 28.93 -1.39 0.91
C LEU A 240 30.08 -0.42 0.62
N VAL A 241 30.05 0.77 1.23
CA VAL A 241 31.12 1.77 1.08
C VAL A 241 32.39 1.33 1.81
N THR A 242 32.30 0.70 2.98
CA THR A 242 33.48 0.19 3.69
C THR A 242 34.13 -0.98 2.96
N ASP A 243 33.36 -1.86 2.30
CA ASP A 243 33.93 -2.97 1.54
C ASP A 243 34.74 -2.46 0.33
N ASP A 244 34.22 -1.48 -0.41
CA ASP A 244 34.94 -0.88 -1.54
C ASP A 244 36.10 0.04 -1.10
N MET A 245 35.96 0.79 -0.01
CA MET A 245 37.05 1.58 0.56
C MET A 245 38.17 0.69 1.14
N SER A 246 37.83 -0.47 1.71
CA SER A 246 38.81 -1.44 2.21
C SER A 246 39.63 -2.07 1.07
N LYS A 247 39.00 -2.37 -0.08
CA LYS A 247 39.70 -2.83 -1.30
C LYS A 247 40.66 -1.78 -1.86
N LEU A 248 40.39 -0.50 -1.61
CA LEU A 248 41.25 0.63 -1.99
C LEU A 248 42.33 0.97 -0.94
N GLY A 249 42.43 0.19 0.14
CA GLY A 249 43.45 0.38 1.19
C GLY A 249 43.08 1.40 2.26
N PHE A 250 41.82 1.86 2.30
CA PHE A 250 41.33 2.84 3.28
C PHE A 250 40.58 2.16 4.44
N SER A 251 41.28 1.30 5.19
CA SER A 251 40.69 0.55 6.32
C SER A 251 40.21 1.41 7.49
N ASP A 252 40.68 2.66 7.60
CA ASP A 252 40.45 3.54 8.75
C ASP A 252 39.31 4.56 8.51
N ILE A 253 38.61 4.48 7.38
CA ILE A 253 37.55 5.44 7.01
C ILE A 253 36.19 4.92 7.46
N LYS A 254 35.51 5.71 8.30
CA LYS A 254 34.10 5.48 8.65
C LYS A 254 33.25 6.48 7.86
N CYS A 255 32.37 5.95 7.02
CA CYS A 255 31.36 6.77 6.36
C CYS A 255 30.08 6.76 7.23
N LYS A 256 29.41 7.90 7.38
CA LYS A 256 28.08 7.97 7.99
C LYS A 256 27.18 8.79 7.08
N ARG A 257 25.99 8.27 6.78
CA ARG A 257 24.98 8.99 6.00
C ARG A 257 24.23 9.95 6.91
N ASP A 258 24.15 11.22 6.53
CA ASP A 258 23.29 12.21 7.21
C ASP A 258 22.34 12.85 6.19
N ARG A 259 21.10 12.36 6.20
CA ARG A 259 19.86 12.90 5.59
C ARG A 259 19.88 13.46 4.15
N GLN A 260 20.99 13.39 3.43
CA GLN A 260 21.18 13.54 1.97
C GLN A 260 22.67 13.57 1.56
N ASP A 261 23.60 13.71 2.52
CA ASP A 261 25.05 13.77 2.26
C ASP A 261 25.80 12.58 2.90
N TYR A 262 26.93 12.20 2.29
CA TYR A 262 27.90 11.27 2.88
C TYR A 262 28.96 12.06 3.66
N ILE A 263 29.07 11.82 4.97
CA ILE A 263 30.14 12.41 5.78
C ILE A 263 31.22 11.35 6.00
N VAL A 264 32.42 11.64 5.49
CA VAL A 264 33.59 10.77 5.56
C VAL A 264 34.47 11.22 6.73
N TYR A 265 34.71 10.33 7.70
CA TYR A 265 35.61 10.58 8.82
C TYR A 265 36.85 9.70 8.71
N SER A 266 38.04 10.32 8.78
CA SER A 266 39.32 9.61 8.91
C SER A 266 39.87 9.82 10.33
N HIS A 267 40.25 8.73 11.00
CA HIS A 267 40.80 8.80 12.35
C HIS A 267 42.20 9.44 12.41
N LYS A 268 42.84 9.69 11.25
CA LYS A 268 44.23 10.15 11.20
C LYS A 268 44.44 11.63 10.89
N GLN A 269 43.41 12.44 10.68
CA GLN A 269 43.55 13.90 10.62
C GLN A 269 42.18 14.59 10.69
N ASN A 270 42.03 15.55 11.59
CA ASN A 270 40.89 16.48 11.62
C ASN A 270 40.92 17.39 10.38
N LEU A 271 40.48 16.88 9.23
CA LEU A 271 40.23 17.68 8.04
C LEU A 271 38.74 17.95 7.94
N ASN A 272 38.33 19.14 8.38
CA ASN A 272 37.02 19.70 8.06
C ASN A 272 37.02 20.11 6.58
N VAL A 273 36.68 19.18 5.68
CA VAL A 273 36.38 19.53 4.29
C VAL A 273 34.88 19.80 4.20
N ARG A 274 34.49 21.07 4.34
CA ARG A 274 33.20 21.54 3.84
C ARG A 274 33.38 21.81 2.34
N GLU A 275 32.88 20.93 1.48
CA GLU A 275 32.71 21.27 0.08
C GLU A 275 31.59 22.32 -0.04
N ASN A 276 31.99 23.58 -0.12
CA ASN A 276 31.10 24.65 -0.52
C ASN A 276 30.97 24.59 -2.05
N LYS A 277 29.82 24.17 -2.58
CA LYS A 277 29.53 24.25 -4.01
C LYS A 277 29.35 25.72 -4.42
N GLN A 278 30.47 26.42 -4.61
CA GLN A 278 30.51 27.67 -5.36
C GLN A 278 30.93 27.40 -6.81
N ASN A 279 29.97 27.73 -7.68
CA ASN A 279 29.95 27.75 -9.13
C ASN A 279 31.27 28.24 -9.79
N PRO A 280 31.90 27.49 -10.70
CA PRO A 280 32.98 28.01 -11.53
C PRO A 280 32.50 28.18 -12.99
N PHE A 281 31.94 29.35 -13.30
CA PHE A 281 31.88 29.83 -14.68
C PHE A 281 32.21 31.33 -14.69
N PRO A 282 33.42 31.73 -15.10
CA PRO A 282 33.63 33.10 -15.57
C PRO A 282 33.18 33.18 -17.04
N TYR A 283 32.18 34.01 -17.32
CA TYR A 283 31.98 34.56 -18.65
C TYR A 283 33.20 35.44 -18.99
N SER A 284 33.89 35.11 -20.07
CA SER A 284 34.80 36.05 -20.74
C SER A 284 33.97 37.04 -21.55
N GLU A 285 34.04 38.31 -21.20
CA GLU A 285 33.71 39.40 -22.12
C GLU A 285 34.82 39.50 -23.17
N ASP A 286 34.46 39.31 -24.44
CA ASP A 286 35.26 39.80 -25.56
C ASP A 286 34.51 40.94 -26.26
N LYS A 287 35.34 41.89 -26.71
CA LYS A 287 35.03 43.18 -27.33
C LYS A 287 34.29 43.10 -28.66
#